data_AF-A0A7S9HDT4-F1
#
_entry.id   AF-A0A7S9HDT4-F1
#
_cell.length_a   1.000
_cell.length_b   1.000
_cell.length_c   1.000
_cell.angle_alpha   90.00
_cell.angle_beta   90.00
_cell.angle_gamma   90.00
#
_symmetry.space_group_name_H-M   'P 1'
#
loop_
_entity.id
_entity.type
_entity.pdbx_description
1 polymer ?
#
loop_
_entity_poly.entity_id
_entity_poly.type
_entity_poly.pdbx_seq_one_letter_code
_entity_poly.pdbx_strand_id
1 'polypeptide(L)'
;MKASIIKGQITRLNKKLATLAPGETLIKENLHSDVYHCCTGVSTSKLKVFIECPRKYQALYLTGEMERKESKAFDIGKAAHGLILEPHKFESEFVVQPADIKLRRGKAWDAFVAENSQKTIITQDDWDHCFGMRDSVERHPFGAKLLAGGKAEVSYFKRDIETGLIVKCRPDMRVGNRVVDVKSAASASPEEFGRVAKRLMYHMQDALYLDVTGAEEFAFLAVEKEKPYVCTAPIVFDDESRRLGHLKYRKALHDLADAMTFNHFTGYSDQPVVLSLKPWELKELTDMEQAA
;
A
#
# COMPACT_ATOMS: atom_id res chain seq x y z
N MET A 1 8.63 16.38 11.29
CA MET A 1 8.10 17.72 10.92
C MET A 1 7.04 18.15 11.94
N LYS A 2 6.89 19.44 12.29
CA LYS A 2 5.85 19.87 13.26
C LYS A 2 4.45 19.64 12.68
N ALA A 3 3.50 19.16 13.50
CA ALA A 3 2.12 18.87 13.09
C ALA A 3 1.40 20.07 12.47
N SER A 4 1.68 21.30 12.93
CA SER A 4 1.13 22.52 12.35
C SER A 4 1.55 22.76 10.89
N ILE A 5 2.78 22.38 10.54
CA ILE A 5 3.30 22.49 9.17
C ILE A 5 2.59 21.49 8.26
N ILE A 6 2.45 20.24 8.71
CA ILE A 6 1.73 19.18 7.97
C ILE A 6 0.29 19.61 7.69
N LYS A 7 -0.42 20.11 8.70
CA LYS A 7 -1.80 20.61 8.53
C LYS A 7 -1.89 21.72 7.50
N GLY A 8 -0.98 22.70 7.54
CA GLY A 8 -0.91 23.78 6.56
C GLY A 8 -0.65 23.30 5.13
N GLN A 9 0.25 22.31 4.98
CA GLN A 9 0.53 21.69 3.68
C GLN A 9 -0.69 20.94 3.13
N ILE A 10 -1.42 20.19 3.96
CA ILE A 10 -2.66 19.51 3.57
C ILE A 10 -3.69 20.52 3.09
N THR A 11 -3.96 21.59 3.84
CA THR A 11 -4.93 22.62 3.45
C THR A 11 -4.57 23.26 2.11
N ARG A 12 -3.30 23.61 1.90
CA ARG A 12 -2.83 24.23 0.66
C ARG A 12 -2.96 23.27 -0.52
N LEU A 13 -2.58 22.01 -0.33
CA LEU A 13 -2.69 20.98 -1.36
C LEU A 13 -4.15 20.74 -1.74
N ASN A 14 -5.04 20.57 -0.75
CA ASN A 14 -6.47 20.36 -0.99
C ASN A 14 -7.09 21.53 -1.77
N LYS A 15 -6.72 22.78 -1.46
CA LYS A 15 -7.16 23.95 -2.22
C LYS A 15 -6.72 23.87 -3.69
N LYS A 16 -5.47 23.45 -3.97
CA LYS A 16 -5.00 23.27 -5.35
C LYS A 16 -5.72 22.09 -6.03
N LEU A 17 -5.91 20.97 -5.35
CA LEU A 17 -6.61 19.80 -5.89
C LEU A 17 -8.05 20.12 -6.29
N ALA A 18 -8.75 20.96 -5.52
CA ALA A 18 -10.11 21.39 -5.82
C ALA A 18 -10.23 22.23 -7.11
N THR A 19 -9.11 22.79 -7.60
CA THR A 19 -9.08 23.62 -8.81
C THR A 19 -8.62 22.87 -10.06
N LEU A 20 -8.32 21.57 -9.97
CA LEU A 20 -7.88 20.80 -11.13
C LEU A 20 -9.01 20.66 -12.15
N ALA A 21 -8.73 20.99 -13.41
CA ALA A 21 -9.64 20.78 -14.53
C ALA A 21 -9.81 19.27 -14.82
N PRO A 22 -10.93 18.81 -15.42
CA PRO A 22 -11.11 17.43 -15.84
C PRO A 22 -9.91 16.91 -16.65
N GLY A 23 -9.31 15.80 -16.22
CA GLY A 23 -8.13 15.20 -16.85
C GLY A 23 -6.80 15.80 -16.43
N GLU A 24 -6.77 16.95 -15.74
CA GLU A 24 -5.53 17.57 -15.27
C GLU A 24 -4.85 16.70 -14.21
N THR A 25 -3.55 16.49 -14.37
CA THR A 25 -2.70 15.78 -13.43
C THR A 25 -1.74 16.75 -12.74
N LEU A 26 -1.76 16.76 -11.41
CA LEU A 26 -0.78 17.41 -10.56
C LEU A 26 0.25 16.39 -10.08
N ILE A 27 1.53 16.69 -10.30
CA ILE A 27 2.66 15.88 -9.84
C ILE A 27 3.37 16.60 -8.69
N LYS A 28 3.72 15.86 -7.64
CA LYS A 28 4.46 16.35 -6.47
C LYS A 28 5.57 15.39 -6.09
N GLU A 29 6.81 15.86 -6.23
CA GLU A 29 8.01 15.22 -5.69
C GLU A 29 8.21 15.67 -4.23
N ASN A 30 8.85 14.83 -3.42
CA ASN A 30 9.21 15.13 -2.02
C ASN A 30 8.02 15.52 -1.12
N LEU A 31 6.82 14.99 -1.41
CA LEU A 31 5.63 15.22 -0.59
C LEU A 31 5.68 14.34 0.65
N HIS A 32 5.63 14.96 1.84
CA HIS A 32 5.62 14.21 3.10
C HIS A 32 4.49 13.17 3.14
N SER A 33 4.79 11.98 3.68
CA SER A 33 3.88 10.83 3.69
C SER A 33 2.52 11.17 4.33
N ASP A 34 2.51 11.80 5.51
CA ASP A 34 1.27 12.23 6.16
C ASP A 34 0.43 13.20 5.31
N VAL A 35 1.08 14.13 4.59
CA VAL A 35 0.36 15.06 3.72
C VAL A 35 -0.31 14.29 2.59
N TYR A 36 0.38 13.35 1.97
CA TYR A 36 -0.21 12.49 0.95
C TYR A 36 -1.35 11.64 1.48
N HIS A 37 -1.20 11.00 2.64
CA HIS A 37 -2.25 10.14 3.17
C HIS A 37 -3.49 10.93 3.61
N CYS A 38 -3.32 12.11 4.19
CA CYS A 38 -4.41 12.94 4.71
C CYS A 38 -5.03 13.91 3.70
N CYS A 39 -4.38 14.21 2.56
CA CYS A 39 -4.98 15.06 1.54
C CYS A 39 -6.15 14.39 0.79
N THR A 40 -6.99 15.23 0.19
CA THR A 40 -8.15 14.82 -0.61
C THR A 40 -7.73 13.90 -1.75
N GLY A 41 -8.57 12.90 -2.02
CA GLY A 41 -8.41 12.00 -3.15
C GLY A 41 -8.56 10.53 -2.76
N VAL A 42 -8.92 9.76 -3.77
CA VAL A 42 -9.20 8.33 -3.71
C VAL A 42 -7.99 7.58 -4.26
N SER A 43 -7.40 6.70 -3.46
CA SER A 43 -6.31 5.82 -3.90
C SER A 43 -6.83 4.41 -4.17
N THR A 44 -6.01 3.58 -4.80
CA THR A 44 -6.31 2.15 -5.00
C THR A 44 -6.69 1.45 -3.71
N SER A 45 -5.96 1.70 -2.60
CA SER A 45 -6.29 1.12 -1.29
C SER A 45 -7.65 1.59 -0.76
N LYS A 46 -8.02 2.87 -0.98
CA LYS A 46 -9.35 3.38 -0.62
C LYS A 46 -10.44 2.72 -1.46
N LEU A 47 -10.23 2.58 -2.77
CA LEU A 47 -11.17 1.87 -3.66
C LEU A 47 -11.36 0.40 -3.26
N LYS A 48 -10.29 -0.29 -2.83
CA LYS A 48 -10.42 -1.68 -2.36
C LYS A 48 -11.33 -1.81 -1.13
N VAL A 49 -11.26 -0.86 -0.19
CA VAL A 49 -12.21 -0.80 0.94
C VAL A 49 -13.64 -0.55 0.46
N PHE A 50 -13.83 0.34 -0.51
CA PHE A 50 -15.15 0.59 -1.09
C PHE A 50 -15.72 -0.65 -1.79
N ILE A 51 -14.91 -1.33 -2.60
CA ILE A 51 -15.28 -2.58 -3.29
C ILE A 51 -15.65 -3.68 -2.29
N GLU A 52 -14.91 -3.77 -1.17
CA GLU A 52 -15.24 -4.71 -0.10
C GLU A 52 -16.58 -4.37 0.55
N CYS A 53 -16.77 -3.11 0.95
CA CYS A 53 -17.99 -2.63 1.58
C CYS A 53 -18.08 -1.10 1.54
N PRO A 54 -19.04 -0.51 0.80
CA PRO A 54 -19.25 0.94 0.76
C PRO A 54 -19.47 1.56 2.13
N ARG A 55 -20.22 0.91 3.03
CA ARG A 55 -20.45 1.39 4.40
C ARG A 55 -19.15 1.48 5.22
N LYS A 56 -18.21 0.54 5.04
CA LYS A 56 -16.88 0.62 5.67
C LYS A 56 -16.05 1.76 5.11
N TYR A 57 -16.12 2.02 3.81
CA TYR A 57 -15.47 3.18 3.20
C TYR A 57 -15.98 4.49 3.81
N GLN A 58 -17.30 4.63 3.94
CA GLN A 58 -17.93 5.80 4.56
C GLN A 58 -17.45 5.97 6.01
N ALA A 59 -17.52 4.90 6.81
CA ALA A 59 -17.10 4.92 8.21
C ALA A 59 -15.63 5.35 8.37
N LEU A 60 -14.75 4.82 7.53
CA LEU A 60 -13.29 5.01 7.66
C LEU A 60 -12.80 6.35 7.07
N TYR A 61 -13.41 6.82 5.98
CA TYR A 61 -12.86 7.96 5.22
C TYR A 61 -13.75 9.19 5.18
N LEU A 62 -15.03 9.09 5.52
CA LEU A 62 -15.98 10.21 5.44
C LEU A 62 -16.51 10.63 6.80
N THR A 63 -16.93 9.69 7.65
CA THR A 63 -17.57 10.02 8.95
C THR A 63 -16.63 9.89 10.14
N GLY A 64 -15.58 9.09 10.04
CA GLY A 64 -14.65 8.84 11.16
C GLY A 64 -15.21 7.91 12.23
N GLU A 65 -16.32 7.22 11.97
CA GLU A 65 -16.87 6.19 12.86
C GLU A 65 -15.94 4.98 13.02
N MET A 66 -15.03 4.78 12.07
CA MET A 66 -14.03 3.73 12.11
C MET A 66 -12.64 4.33 12.06
N GLU A 67 -11.82 3.98 13.04
CA GLU A 67 -10.41 4.31 13.04
C GLU A 67 -9.60 3.28 12.26
N ARG A 68 -8.54 3.75 11.59
CA ARG A 68 -7.57 2.87 10.96
C ARG A 68 -6.76 2.19 12.06
N LYS A 69 -6.83 0.87 12.16
CA LYS A 69 -5.96 0.10 13.04
C LYS A 69 -4.52 0.15 12.50
N GLU A 70 -3.71 1.05 13.03
CA GLU A 70 -2.26 1.02 12.81
C GLU A 70 -1.61 0.08 13.83
N SER A 71 -0.81 -0.87 13.35
CA SER A 71 0.00 -1.69 14.23
C SER A 71 1.08 -0.83 14.85
N LYS A 72 1.20 -0.86 16.18
CA LYS A 72 2.35 -0.28 16.89
C LYS A 72 3.60 -1.17 16.79
N ALA A 73 3.46 -2.40 16.28
CA ALA A 73 4.60 -3.28 16.07
C ALA A 73 5.46 -2.76 14.91
N PHE A 74 6.77 -2.91 15.05
CA PHE A 74 7.72 -2.63 13.97
C PHE A 74 7.37 -3.48 12.74
N ASP A 75 7.27 -2.83 11.59
CA ASP A 75 7.01 -3.49 10.31
C ASP A 75 8.31 -3.52 9.51
N ILE A 76 8.96 -4.68 9.54
CA ILE A 76 10.23 -4.93 8.86
C ILE A 76 10.13 -4.78 7.34
N GLY A 77 8.96 -5.09 6.77
CA GLY A 77 8.71 -4.95 5.34
C GLY A 77 8.69 -3.48 4.94
N LYS A 78 8.04 -2.63 5.76
CA LYS A 78 8.03 -1.18 5.56
C LYS A 78 9.42 -0.55 5.73
N ALA A 79 10.20 -1.00 6.70
CA ALA A 79 11.57 -0.51 6.90
C ALA A 79 12.48 -0.89 5.73
N ALA A 80 12.44 -2.16 5.30
CA ALA A 80 13.21 -2.64 4.15
C ALA A 80 12.78 -1.95 2.84
N HIS A 81 11.48 -1.68 2.66
CA HIS A 81 10.95 -0.91 1.52
C HIS A 81 11.58 0.49 1.45
N GLY A 82 11.59 1.22 2.58
CA GLY A 82 12.28 2.51 2.67
C GLY A 82 13.77 2.42 2.37
N LEU A 83 14.46 1.40 2.89
CA LEU A 83 15.88 1.15 2.61
C LEU A 83 16.16 0.86 1.12
N ILE A 84 15.29 0.09 0.46
CA ILE A 84 15.42 -0.25 -0.97
C ILE A 84 15.26 0.99 -1.86
N LEU A 85 14.31 1.87 -1.53
CA LEU A 85 13.99 3.02 -2.38
C LEU A 85 14.86 4.24 -2.09
N GLU A 86 15.13 4.51 -0.81
CA GLU A 86 15.81 5.71 -0.34
C GLU A 86 16.88 5.37 0.72
N PRO A 87 17.93 4.60 0.36
CA PRO A 87 18.89 4.07 1.33
C PRO A 87 19.59 5.16 2.16
N HIS A 88 19.80 6.34 1.55
CA HIS A 88 20.39 7.51 2.20
C HIS A 88 19.58 8.08 3.37
N LYS A 89 18.29 7.72 3.51
CA LYS A 89 17.44 8.14 4.64
C LYS A 89 17.46 7.16 5.80
N PHE A 90 17.86 5.91 5.59
CA PHE A 90 17.63 4.83 6.56
C PHE A 90 18.27 5.10 7.93
N GLU A 91 19.54 5.52 7.95
CA GLU A 91 20.26 5.87 9.19
C GLU A 91 19.72 7.12 9.90
N SER A 92 18.97 7.96 9.18
CA SER A 92 18.29 9.12 9.78
C SER A 92 16.96 8.74 10.45
N GLU A 93 16.36 7.61 10.05
CA GLU A 93 15.06 7.13 10.51
C GLU A 93 15.16 6.01 11.54
N PHE A 94 16.21 5.19 11.45
CA PHE A 94 16.41 4.00 12.29
C PHE A 94 17.74 4.05 13.04
N VAL A 95 17.76 3.45 14.22
CA VAL A 95 18.99 3.25 14.99
C VAL A 95 18.95 1.87 15.65
N VAL A 96 20.10 1.21 15.68
CA VAL A 96 20.24 -0.10 16.33
C VAL A 96 20.42 0.08 17.83
N GLN A 97 19.71 -0.73 18.61
CA GLN A 97 19.94 -0.85 20.05
C GLN A 97 21.39 -1.27 20.34
N PRO A 98 22.14 -0.54 21.18
CA PRO A 98 23.51 -0.90 21.55
C PRO A 98 23.58 -2.27 22.23
N ALA A 99 24.60 -3.07 21.88
CA ALA A 99 24.75 -4.45 22.35
C ALA A 99 24.97 -4.57 23.88
N ASP A 100 25.47 -3.53 24.52
CA ASP A 100 25.67 -3.41 25.97
C ASP A 100 24.35 -3.18 26.73
N ILE A 101 23.35 -2.57 26.08
CA ILE A 101 22.02 -2.38 26.67
C ILE A 101 21.17 -3.64 26.41
N LYS A 102 21.23 -4.61 27.33
CA LYS A 102 20.52 -5.90 27.17
C LYS A 102 19.00 -5.82 27.40
N LEU A 103 18.55 -4.88 28.23
CA LEU A 103 17.15 -4.73 28.62
C LEU A 103 16.63 -3.37 28.15
N ARG A 104 15.44 -3.36 27.54
CA ARG A 104 14.73 -2.13 27.13
C ARG A 104 14.05 -1.44 28.33
N ARG A 105 14.81 -1.22 29.41
CA ARG A 105 14.39 -0.52 30.64
C ARG A 105 15.60 -0.06 31.45
N GLY A 106 15.42 1.02 32.21
CA GLY A 106 16.42 1.55 33.15
C GLY A 106 17.29 2.65 32.57
N LYS A 107 18.15 3.25 33.40
CA LYS A 107 18.84 4.52 33.11
C LYS A 107 19.55 4.58 31.76
N ALA A 108 20.29 3.54 31.39
CA ALA A 108 21.01 3.50 30.11
C ALA A 108 20.06 3.45 28.90
N TRP A 109 18.97 2.68 29.00
CA TRP A 109 17.93 2.63 27.98
C TRP A 109 17.19 3.96 27.86
N ASP A 110 16.79 4.54 29.00
CA ASP A 110 16.05 5.81 29.02
C ASP A 110 16.88 6.96 28.41
N ALA A 111 18.19 6.98 28.69
CA ALA A 111 19.12 7.94 28.08
C ALA A 111 19.23 7.73 26.56
N PHE A 112 19.38 6.49 26.09
CA PHE A 112 19.46 6.17 24.67
C PHE A 112 18.17 6.53 23.91
N VAL A 113 17.00 6.28 24.51
CA VAL A 113 15.70 6.68 23.95
C VAL A 113 15.58 8.20 23.86
N ALA A 114 16.02 8.94 24.88
CA ALA A 114 15.97 10.39 24.87
C ALA A 114 16.85 10.99 23.76
N GLU A 115 18.07 10.48 23.59
CA GLU A 115 19.01 10.89 22.54
C GLU A 115 18.48 10.58 21.13
N ASN A 116 17.75 9.48 20.97
CA ASN A 116 17.24 8.99 19.69
C ASN A 116 15.73 9.21 19.51
N SER A 117 15.14 10.19 20.19
CA SER A 117 13.68 10.43 20.21
C SER A 117 13.01 10.68 18.85
N GLN A 118 13.81 10.97 17.80
CA GLN A 118 13.33 11.17 16.43
C GLN A 118 13.48 9.92 15.54
N LYS A 119 14.13 8.87 16.03
CA LYS A 119 14.40 7.62 15.30
C LYS A 119 13.61 6.46 15.87
N THR A 120 13.35 5.46 15.04
CA THR A 120 12.84 4.17 15.47
C THR A 120 14.01 3.30 15.93
N ILE A 121 14.00 2.91 17.20
CA ILE A 121 14.99 1.99 17.76
C ILE A 121 14.62 0.55 17.39
N ILE A 122 15.52 -0.13 16.69
CA ILE A 122 15.33 -1.52 16.23
C ILE A 122 16.42 -2.45 16.76
N THR A 123 16.22 -3.76 16.66
CA THR A 123 17.25 -4.75 17.02
C THR A 123 18.31 -4.89 15.91
N GLN A 124 19.44 -5.52 16.24
CA GLN A 124 20.43 -5.88 15.21
C GLN A 124 19.85 -6.88 14.19
N ASP A 125 19.00 -7.81 14.65
CA ASP A 125 18.35 -8.79 13.77
C ASP A 125 17.38 -8.10 12.79
N ASP A 126 16.59 -7.13 13.27
CA ASP A 126 15.73 -6.31 12.40
C ASP A 126 16.54 -5.57 11.32
N TRP A 127 17.69 -5.00 11.72
CA TRP A 127 18.62 -4.32 10.82
C TRP A 127 19.15 -5.29 9.75
N ASP A 128 19.65 -6.45 10.17
CA ASP A 128 20.21 -7.47 9.28
C ASP A 128 19.16 -8.01 8.30
N HIS A 129 17.91 -8.17 8.73
CA HIS A 129 16.79 -8.55 7.85
C HIS A 129 16.47 -7.46 6.82
N CYS A 130 16.46 -6.17 7.19
CA CYS A 130 16.26 -5.07 6.25
C CYS A 130 17.35 -5.05 5.17
N PHE A 131 18.61 -5.17 5.59
CA PHE A 131 19.74 -5.22 4.69
C PHE A 131 19.74 -6.49 3.84
N GLY A 132 19.36 -7.63 4.40
CA GLY A 132 19.24 -8.89 3.66
C GLY A 132 18.23 -8.83 2.50
N MET A 133 17.06 -8.20 2.73
CA MET A 133 16.09 -7.92 1.67
C MET A 133 16.68 -6.99 0.60
N ARG A 134 17.29 -5.87 1.01
CA ARG A 134 17.89 -4.90 0.08
C ARG A 134 19.00 -5.53 -0.76
N ASP A 135 19.90 -6.28 -0.14
CA ASP A 135 21.02 -6.95 -0.79
C ASP A 135 20.54 -8.04 -1.76
N SER A 136 19.40 -8.69 -1.47
CA SER A 136 18.78 -9.63 -2.41
C SER A 136 18.28 -8.92 -3.66
N VAL A 137 17.61 -7.77 -3.50
CA VAL A 137 17.18 -6.93 -4.63
C VAL A 137 18.36 -6.42 -5.45
N GLU A 138 19.45 -6.01 -4.80
CA GLU A 138 20.66 -5.54 -5.47
C GLU A 138 21.35 -6.63 -6.29
N ARG A 139 21.43 -7.85 -5.75
CA ARG A 139 22.05 -9.01 -6.42
C ARG A 139 21.18 -9.61 -7.52
N HIS A 140 19.87 -9.37 -7.49
CA HIS A 140 18.95 -9.90 -8.49
C HIS A 140 19.26 -9.31 -9.89
N PRO A 141 19.37 -10.12 -10.97
CA PRO A 141 19.81 -9.66 -12.30
C PRO A 141 19.05 -8.47 -12.90
N PHE A 142 17.78 -8.32 -12.48
CA PHE A 142 16.89 -7.23 -12.87
C PHE A 142 16.49 -6.29 -11.72
N GLY A 143 16.73 -6.66 -10.45
CA GLY A 143 16.15 -5.96 -9.30
C GLY A 143 16.64 -4.51 -9.18
N ALA A 144 17.94 -4.33 -9.01
CA ALA A 144 18.56 -3.00 -9.01
C ALA A 144 18.30 -2.22 -10.31
N LYS A 145 18.33 -2.89 -11.47
CA LYS A 145 18.13 -2.25 -12.78
C LYS A 145 16.73 -1.68 -12.95
N LEU A 146 15.71 -2.30 -12.34
CA LEU A 146 14.33 -1.79 -12.37
C LEU A 146 14.18 -0.48 -11.59
N LEU A 147 15.05 -0.21 -10.63
CA LEU A 147 14.98 0.96 -9.75
C LEU A 147 15.99 2.05 -10.13
N ALA A 148 17.07 1.68 -10.84
CA ALA A 148 18.17 2.56 -11.18
C ALA A 148 17.73 3.84 -11.92
N GLY A 149 18.21 4.99 -11.45
CA GLY A 149 17.92 6.31 -12.06
C GLY A 149 16.48 6.79 -11.87
N GLY A 150 15.69 6.10 -11.05
CA GLY A 150 14.31 6.48 -10.77
C GLY A 150 14.16 7.59 -9.74
N LYS A 151 12.94 8.14 -9.68
CA LYS A 151 12.48 9.02 -8.61
C LYS A 151 11.55 8.26 -7.67
N ALA A 152 11.94 8.15 -6.41
CA ALA A 152 11.15 7.47 -5.39
C ALA A 152 9.93 8.31 -4.96
N GLU A 153 8.85 7.64 -4.56
CA GLU A 153 7.72 8.22 -3.80
C GLU A 153 7.06 9.46 -4.46
N VAL A 154 7.09 9.55 -5.79
CA VAL A 154 6.48 10.66 -6.55
C VAL A 154 4.96 10.55 -6.46
N SER A 155 4.31 11.61 -5.98
CA SER A 155 2.85 11.63 -5.79
C SER A 155 2.14 12.23 -7.00
N TYR A 156 1.12 11.54 -7.50
CA TYR A 156 0.30 11.95 -8.63
C TYR A 156 -1.15 12.11 -8.18
N PHE A 157 -1.79 13.18 -8.66
CA PHE A 157 -3.19 13.48 -8.40
C PHE A 157 -3.84 13.86 -9.71
N LYS A 158 -4.88 13.14 -10.12
CA LYS A 158 -5.58 13.38 -11.37
C LYS A 158 -7.05 13.66 -11.08
N ARG A 159 -7.60 14.69 -11.71
CA ARG A 159 -9.05 14.91 -11.75
C ARG A 159 -9.64 13.94 -12.76
N ASP A 160 -10.39 12.95 -12.28
CA ASP A 160 -11.06 12.01 -13.17
C ASP A 160 -12.09 12.73 -14.04
N ILE A 161 -12.08 12.44 -15.34
CA ILE A 161 -12.94 13.14 -16.32
C ILE A 161 -14.40 12.72 -16.15
N GLU A 162 -14.66 11.42 -15.97
CA GLU A 162 -16.02 10.88 -15.99
C GLU A 162 -16.74 11.12 -14.65
N THR A 163 -16.05 10.92 -13.53
CA THR A 163 -16.67 11.02 -12.19
C THR A 163 -16.49 12.36 -11.53
N GLY A 164 -15.51 13.15 -11.96
CA GLY A 164 -15.08 14.30 -11.18
C GLY A 164 -14.72 13.88 -9.76
N LEU A 165 -13.96 12.79 -9.58
CA LEU A 165 -13.24 12.48 -8.33
C LEU A 165 -11.76 12.85 -8.48
N ILE A 166 -11.08 13.16 -7.36
CA ILE A 166 -9.62 13.27 -7.37
C ILE A 166 -9.09 11.87 -7.13
N VAL A 167 -8.41 11.29 -8.11
CA VAL A 167 -7.73 10.00 -7.99
C VAL A 167 -6.27 10.25 -7.70
N LYS A 168 -5.69 9.52 -6.76
CA LYS A 168 -4.29 9.70 -6.38
C LYS A 168 -3.54 8.39 -6.31
N CYS A 169 -2.28 8.42 -6.72
CA CYS A 169 -1.35 7.33 -6.53
C CYS A 169 0.03 7.86 -6.16
N ARG A 170 0.84 6.96 -5.61
CA ARG A 170 2.24 7.18 -5.33
C ARG A 170 2.96 5.87 -5.63
N PRO A 171 3.47 5.69 -6.86
CA PRO A 171 4.40 4.60 -7.15
C PRO A 171 5.63 4.73 -6.27
N ASP A 172 6.18 3.57 -5.91
CA ASP A 172 7.40 3.48 -5.11
C ASP A 172 8.58 4.06 -5.89
N MET A 173 8.63 3.80 -7.20
CA MET A 173 9.65 4.34 -8.09
C MET A 173 9.07 4.71 -9.45
N ARG A 174 9.47 5.86 -9.99
CA ARG A 174 9.25 6.26 -11.39
C ARG A 174 10.58 6.25 -12.15
N VAL A 175 10.71 5.41 -13.16
CA VAL A 175 11.90 5.30 -14.04
C VAL A 175 11.47 5.57 -15.48
N GLY A 176 11.77 6.75 -16.02
CA GLY A 176 11.34 7.11 -17.38
C GLY A 176 9.82 6.97 -17.56
N ASN A 177 9.39 6.09 -18.45
CA ASN A 177 7.97 5.77 -18.70
C ASN A 177 7.43 4.55 -17.94
N ARG A 178 8.22 4.02 -17.00
CA ARG A 178 7.85 2.89 -16.15
C ARG A 178 7.60 3.34 -14.71
N VAL A 179 6.62 2.73 -14.08
CA VAL A 179 6.43 2.78 -12.63
C VAL A 179 6.72 1.39 -12.03
N VAL A 180 7.37 1.37 -10.87
CA VAL A 180 7.71 0.15 -10.15
C VAL A 180 7.14 0.22 -8.75
N ASP A 181 6.64 -0.92 -8.27
CA ASP A 181 6.11 -1.08 -6.92
C ASP A 181 6.78 -2.30 -6.24
N VAL A 182 7.43 -2.06 -5.11
CA VAL A 182 8.20 -3.03 -4.34
C VAL A 182 7.29 -3.64 -3.27
N LYS A 183 7.20 -4.96 -3.27
CA LYS A 183 6.39 -5.73 -2.32
C LYS A 183 7.30 -6.61 -1.46
N SER A 184 7.31 -6.36 -0.15
CA SER A 184 7.70 -7.39 0.80
C SER A 184 6.62 -8.47 0.82
N ALA A 185 6.96 -9.73 0.61
CA ALA A 185 6.03 -10.83 0.48
C ALA A 185 6.36 -11.98 1.44
N ALA A 186 5.37 -12.84 1.69
CA ALA A 186 5.62 -14.12 2.36
C ALA A 186 6.32 -15.12 1.42
N SER A 187 6.07 -14.99 0.11
CA SER A 187 6.67 -15.79 -0.94
C SER A 187 6.83 -14.93 -2.19
N ALA A 188 8.00 -15.00 -2.81
CA ALA A 188 8.30 -14.39 -4.09
C ALA A 188 8.12 -15.38 -5.26
N SER A 189 7.68 -16.62 -4.99
CA SER A 189 7.31 -17.58 -6.04
C SER A 189 6.26 -16.96 -6.98
N PRO A 190 6.45 -17.00 -8.31
CA PRO A 190 5.48 -16.44 -9.25
C PRO A 190 4.05 -16.96 -9.07
N GLU A 191 3.89 -18.25 -8.72
CA GLU A 191 2.59 -18.87 -8.50
C GLU A 191 1.91 -18.33 -7.23
N GLU A 192 2.60 -18.41 -6.09
CA GLU A 192 2.03 -17.99 -4.80
C GLU A 192 1.83 -16.48 -4.75
N PHE A 193 2.83 -15.70 -5.21
CA PHE A 193 2.71 -14.26 -5.33
C PHE A 193 1.59 -13.89 -6.30
N GLY A 194 1.48 -14.57 -7.45
CA GLY A 194 0.40 -14.35 -8.42
C GLY A 194 -0.99 -14.54 -7.83
N ARG A 195 -1.19 -15.60 -7.03
CA ARG A 195 -2.44 -15.84 -6.30
C ARG A 195 -2.75 -14.72 -5.31
N VAL A 196 -1.76 -14.29 -4.53
CA VAL A 196 -1.89 -13.18 -3.57
C VAL A 196 -2.19 -11.87 -4.29
N ALA A 197 -1.48 -11.57 -5.37
CA ALA A 197 -1.64 -10.37 -6.18
C ALA A 197 -3.03 -10.28 -6.81
N LYS A 198 -3.57 -11.38 -7.32
CA LYS A 198 -4.96 -11.46 -7.81
C LYS A 198 -5.97 -11.22 -6.70
N ARG A 199 -5.84 -11.91 -5.56
CA ARG A 199 -6.70 -11.75 -4.38
C ARG A 199 -6.70 -10.32 -3.85
N LEU A 200 -5.53 -9.69 -3.78
CA LEU A 200 -5.36 -8.32 -3.30
C LEU A 200 -5.61 -7.26 -4.39
N MET A 201 -6.09 -7.66 -5.57
CA MET A 201 -6.39 -6.77 -6.69
C MET A 201 -5.21 -5.87 -7.10
N TYR A 202 -4.01 -6.45 -7.27
CA TYR A 202 -2.83 -5.71 -7.74
C TYR A 202 -2.93 -5.36 -9.23
N HIS A 203 -3.67 -6.12 -10.03
CA HIS A 203 -3.99 -5.76 -11.41
C HIS A 203 -4.80 -4.45 -11.51
N MET A 204 -5.63 -4.16 -10.49
CA MET A 204 -6.30 -2.87 -10.36
C MET A 204 -5.32 -1.74 -9.98
N GLN A 205 -4.28 -2.06 -9.20
CA GLN A 205 -3.24 -1.09 -8.86
C GLN A 205 -2.42 -0.71 -10.09
N ASP A 206 -1.95 -1.71 -10.85
CA ASP A 206 -1.25 -1.58 -12.13
C ASP A 206 -2.01 -0.61 -13.05
N ALA A 207 -3.24 -0.97 -13.41
CA ALA A 207 -4.04 -0.20 -14.35
C ALA A 207 -4.30 1.26 -13.88
N LEU A 208 -4.66 1.46 -12.61
CA LEU A 208 -4.89 2.80 -12.09
C LEU A 208 -3.61 3.65 -12.09
N TYR A 209 -2.45 3.04 -11.76
CA TYR A 209 -1.20 3.78 -11.71
C TYR A 209 -0.77 4.21 -13.11
N LEU A 210 -0.92 3.36 -14.13
CA LEU A 210 -0.65 3.76 -15.52
C LEU A 210 -1.55 4.94 -15.94
N ASP A 211 -2.85 4.85 -15.69
CA ASP A 211 -3.82 5.90 -16.05
C ASP A 211 -3.57 7.25 -15.38
N VAL A 212 -3.17 7.23 -14.10
CA VAL A 212 -2.96 8.46 -13.31
C VAL A 212 -1.59 9.07 -13.59
N THR A 213 -0.56 8.24 -13.77
CA THR A 213 0.81 8.72 -13.97
C THR A 213 1.16 8.99 -15.43
N GLY A 214 0.42 8.42 -16.38
CA GLY A 214 0.79 8.43 -17.80
C GLY A 214 2.04 7.60 -18.09
N ALA A 215 2.40 6.64 -17.24
CA ALA A 215 3.38 5.62 -17.60
C ALA A 215 2.81 4.68 -18.68
N GLU A 216 3.71 4.05 -19.43
CA GLU A 216 3.38 2.99 -20.38
C GLU A 216 3.58 1.61 -19.76
N GLU A 217 4.46 1.49 -18.76
CA GLU A 217 4.83 0.21 -18.18
C GLU A 217 4.69 0.21 -16.65
N PHE A 218 4.21 -0.91 -16.12
CA PHE A 218 4.12 -1.17 -14.68
C PHE A 218 4.83 -2.48 -14.37
N ALA A 219 5.65 -2.50 -13.32
CA ALA A 219 6.24 -3.73 -12.81
C ALA A 219 6.17 -3.80 -11.28
N PHE A 220 5.90 -4.98 -10.76
CA PHE A 220 6.17 -5.30 -9.37
C PHE A 220 7.59 -5.87 -9.22
N LEU A 221 8.17 -5.64 -8.05
CA LEU A 221 9.31 -6.35 -7.53
C LEU A 221 8.89 -7.01 -6.22
N ALA A 222 9.01 -8.33 -6.10
CA ALA A 222 8.67 -9.03 -4.86
C ALA A 222 9.94 -9.52 -4.17
N VAL A 223 10.06 -9.29 -2.86
CA VAL A 223 11.16 -9.80 -2.02
C VAL A 223 10.59 -10.45 -0.76
N GLU A 224 11.07 -11.64 -0.42
CA GLU A 224 10.64 -12.35 0.78
C GLU A 224 11.17 -11.72 2.06
N LYS A 225 10.36 -11.78 3.12
CA LYS A 225 10.72 -11.22 4.45
C LYS A 225 11.66 -12.11 5.26
N GLU A 226 11.76 -13.39 4.91
CA GLU A 226 12.55 -14.40 5.61
C GLU A 226 13.76 -14.84 4.78
N LYS A 227 14.83 -15.29 5.46
CA LYS A 227 16.03 -15.83 4.79
C LYS A 227 15.65 -17.01 3.89
N PRO A 228 16.20 -17.11 2.67
CA PRO A 228 17.32 -16.33 2.12
C PRO A 228 16.90 -15.04 1.37
N TYR A 229 15.71 -14.49 1.66
CA TYR A 229 15.15 -13.25 1.11
C TYR A 229 14.94 -13.30 -0.39
N VAL A 230 14.42 -14.41 -0.92
CA VAL A 230 14.31 -14.62 -2.37
C VAL A 230 13.56 -13.45 -3.03
N CYS A 231 14.10 -12.96 -4.15
CA CYS A 231 13.56 -11.86 -4.92
C CYS A 231 13.14 -12.33 -6.32
N THR A 232 11.98 -11.86 -6.77
CA THR A 232 11.47 -12.08 -8.13
C THR A 232 11.15 -10.74 -8.78
N ALA A 233 11.79 -10.45 -9.92
CA ALA A 233 11.57 -9.21 -10.68
C ALA A 233 11.99 -9.35 -12.16
N PRO A 234 11.38 -8.61 -13.10
CA PRO A 234 10.11 -7.91 -12.97
C PRO A 234 8.94 -8.89 -12.92
N ILE A 235 7.88 -8.54 -12.20
CA ILE A 235 6.59 -9.22 -12.25
C ILE A 235 5.59 -8.27 -12.90
N VAL A 236 4.96 -8.70 -14.00
CA VAL A 236 4.01 -7.88 -14.76
C VAL A 236 2.69 -8.61 -14.93
N PHE A 237 1.59 -7.87 -15.01
CA PHE A 237 0.32 -8.42 -15.48
C PHE A 237 0.27 -8.41 -17.01
N ASP A 238 -0.36 -9.43 -17.59
CA ASP A 238 -0.74 -9.43 -18.99
C ASP A 238 -1.86 -8.41 -19.29
N ASP A 239 -2.11 -8.17 -20.57
CA ASP A 239 -3.06 -7.16 -21.03
C ASP A 239 -4.50 -7.48 -20.60
N GLU A 240 -4.88 -8.77 -20.53
CA GLU A 240 -6.20 -9.20 -20.09
C GLU A 240 -6.43 -8.91 -18.60
N SER A 241 -5.45 -9.25 -17.75
CA SER A 241 -5.46 -8.96 -16.32
C SER A 241 -5.48 -7.45 -16.07
N ARG A 242 -4.69 -6.68 -16.82
CA ARG A 242 -4.68 -5.22 -16.74
C ARG A 242 -6.01 -4.61 -17.17
N ARG A 243 -6.60 -5.10 -18.26
CA ARG A 243 -7.93 -4.67 -18.73
C ARG A 243 -9.02 -4.96 -17.69
N LEU A 244 -8.98 -6.13 -17.04
CA LEU A 244 -9.87 -6.43 -15.91
C LEU A 244 -9.65 -5.44 -14.76
N GLY A 245 -8.39 -5.12 -14.44
CA GLY A 245 -8.04 -4.12 -13.44
C GLY A 245 -8.62 -2.74 -13.75
N HIS A 246 -8.52 -2.33 -15.02
CA HIS A 246 -9.10 -1.09 -15.54
C HIS A 246 -10.62 -1.05 -15.33
N LEU A 247 -11.34 -2.05 -15.82
CA LEU A 247 -12.78 -2.14 -15.66
C LEU A 247 -13.22 -2.13 -14.18
N LYS A 248 -12.46 -2.80 -13.30
CA LYS A 248 -12.74 -2.83 -11.86
C LYS A 248 -12.65 -1.45 -11.21
N TYR A 249 -11.56 -0.70 -11.41
CA TYR A 249 -11.47 0.63 -10.75
C TYR A 249 -12.37 1.66 -11.42
N ARG A 250 -12.59 1.61 -12.74
CA ARG A 250 -13.56 2.50 -13.43
C ARG A 250 -14.94 2.33 -12.82
N LYS A 251 -15.42 1.08 -12.73
CA LYS A 251 -16.70 0.77 -12.07
C LYS A 251 -16.72 1.25 -10.61
N ALA A 252 -15.66 0.97 -9.84
CA ALA A 252 -15.60 1.39 -8.45
C ALA A 252 -15.59 2.92 -8.27
N LEU A 253 -14.99 3.68 -9.19
CA LEU A 253 -15.04 5.14 -9.17
C LEU A 253 -16.46 5.66 -9.46
N HIS A 254 -17.16 5.08 -10.43
CA HIS A 254 -18.54 5.45 -10.76
C HIS A 254 -19.47 5.16 -9.59
N ASP A 255 -19.43 3.93 -9.08
CA ASP A 255 -20.22 3.51 -7.92
C ASP A 255 -19.94 4.40 -6.69
N LEU A 256 -18.68 4.79 -6.47
CA LEU A 256 -18.30 5.70 -5.39
C LEU A 256 -18.85 7.12 -5.62
N ALA A 257 -18.79 7.63 -6.85
CA ALA A 257 -19.34 8.94 -7.18
C ALA A 257 -20.86 8.99 -6.97
N ASP A 258 -21.57 7.92 -7.36
CA ASP A 258 -23.01 7.76 -7.11
C ASP A 258 -23.29 7.68 -5.61
N ALA A 259 -22.56 6.83 -4.87
CA ALA A 259 -22.72 6.69 -3.42
C ALA A 259 -22.50 8.02 -2.68
N MET A 260 -21.52 8.82 -3.11
CA MET A 260 -21.27 10.16 -2.58
C MET A 260 -22.39 11.15 -2.95
N THR A 261 -22.93 11.06 -4.15
CA THR A 261 -24.00 11.95 -4.64
C THR A 261 -25.32 11.69 -3.92
N PHE A 262 -25.70 10.43 -3.77
CA PHE A 262 -26.96 10.03 -3.11
C PHE A 262 -26.81 9.84 -1.60
N ASN A 263 -25.59 10.01 -1.06
CA ASN A 263 -25.24 9.71 0.33
C ASN A 263 -25.71 8.31 0.77
N HIS A 264 -25.54 7.32 -0.10
CA HIS A 264 -26.04 5.96 0.10
C HIS A 264 -24.88 4.96 -0.02
N PHE A 265 -24.48 4.37 1.12
CA PHE A 265 -23.36 3.44 1.21
C PHE A 265 -23.84 2.12 1.80
N THR A 266 -24.02 1.13 0.95
CA THR A 266 -24.57 -0.18 1.31
C THR A 266 -23.62 -1.02 2.17
N GLY A 267 -24.21 -1.89 3.00
CA GLY A 267 -23.52 -2.96 3.73
C GLY A 267 -23.30 -4.20 2.86
N TYR A 268 -23.13 -5.36 3.50
CA TYR A 268 -22.94 -6.63 2.76
C TYR A 268 -24.24 -7.20 2.17
N SER A 269 -25.37 -7.02 2.84
CA SER A 269 -26.68 -7.48 2.39
C SER A 269 -27.78 -6.72 3.13
N ASP A 270 -28.84 -6.36 2.39
CA ASP A 270 -30.10 -5.86 2.95
C ASP A 270 -31.19 -6.96 2.94
N GLN A 271 -30.81 -8.20 2.62
CA GLN A 271 -31.69 -9.37 2.51
C GLN A 271 -31.24 -10.48 3.48
N PRO A 272 -32.16 -11.37 3.92
CA PRO A 272 -31.80 -12.56 4.69
C PRO A 272 -30.74 -13.40 3.98
N VAL A 273 -29.69 -13.77 4.70
CA VAL A 273 -28.60 -14.62 4.19
C VAL A 273 -28.75 -16.01 4.78
N VAL A 274 -28.91 -17.02 3.94
CA VAL A 274 -28.89 -18.44 4.33
C VAL A 274 -27.47 -18.96 4.17
N LEU A 275 -26.91 -19.52 5.25
CA LEU A 275 -25.61 -20.19 5.23
C LEU A 275 -25.83 -21.69 5.02
N SER A 276 -25.22 -22.25 3.98
CA SER A 276 -25.30 -23.67 3.67
C SER A 276 -24.03 -24.40 4.03
N LEU A 277 -24.18 -25.64 4.50
CA LEU A 277 -23.09 -26.57 4.70
C LEU A 277 -22.28 -26.75 3.41
N LYS A 278 -20.97 -26.82 3.56
CA LYS A 278 -20.03 -27.18 2.51
C LYS A 278 -20.16 -28.68 2.19
N PRO A 279 -19.70 -29.14 1.02
CA PRO A 279 -19.85 -30.55 0.63
C PRO A 279 -19.30 -31.56 1.65
N TRP A 280 -18.24 -31.23 2.38
CA TRP A 280 -17.68 -32.10 3.42
C TRP A 280 -18.51 -32.09 4.72
N GLU A 281 -19.12 -30.97 5.08
CA GLU A 281 -20.02 -30.86 6.25
C GLU A 281 -21.36 -31.57 5.98
N LEU A 282 -21.83 -31.56 4.71
CA LEU A 282 -22.99 -32.36 4.31
C LEU A 282 -22.73 -33.85 4.45
N LYS A 283 -21.51 -34.29 4.09
CA LYS A 283 -21.10 -35.68 4.29
C LYS A 283 -21.08 -36.03 5.79
N GLU A 284 -20.48 -35.18 6.61
CA GLU A 284 -20.47 -35.34 8.07
C GLU A 284 -21.89 -35.45 8.64
N LEU A 285 -22.81 -34.58 8.21
CA LEU A 285 -24.23 -34.65 8.60
C LEU A 285 -24.84 -36.01 8.25
N THR A 286 -24.67 -36.48 7.01
CA THR A 286 -25.19 -37.78 6.57
C THR A 286 -24.62 -38.93 7.38
N ASP A 287 -23.30 -38.91 7.63
CA ASP A 287 -22.61 -39.94 8.41
C ASP A 287 -23.15 -39.98 9.86
N MET A 288 -23.46 -38.81 10.46
CA MET A 288 -24.06 -38.71 11.79
C MET A 288 -25.52 -39.15 11.83
N GLU A 289 -26.33 -38.80 10.82
CA GLU A 289 -27.74 -39.22 10.73
C GLU A 289 -27.88 -40.74 10.57
N GLN A 290 -26.94 -41.39 9.89
CA GLN A 290 -26.92 -42.85 9.73
C GLN A 290 -26.45 -43.60 10.98
N ALA A 291 -25.74 -42.93 11.89
CA ALA A 291 -25.25 -43.49 13.14
C ALA A 291 -26.23 -43.36 14.32
N ALA A 292 -27.33 -42.62 14.14
CA ALA A 292 -28.40 -42.38 15.13
C ALA A 292 -29.56 -43.37 14.99
#